data_AF-X1T8Q7-F1
#
_entry.id   AF-X1T8Q7-F1
#
_cell.length_a   1.000
_cell.length_b   1.000
_cell.length_c   1.000
_cell.angle_alpha   90.00
_cell.angle_beta   90.00
_cell.angle_gamma   90.00
#
_symmetry.space_group_name_H-M   'P 1'
#
loop_
_entity.id
_entity.type
_entity.pdbx_description
1 polymer ?
#
loop_
_entity_poly.entity_id
_entity_poly.type
_entity_poly.pdbx_seq_one_letter_code
_entity_poly.pdbx_strand_id
1 'polypeptide(L)'
;MERLSFKVPQNKQIFLSPSGDKISSLLEENKIIFSQYSFKILNQPFREVRENSRKGVVKEALRFSKKFDPDIVEKINPAYQYIIQSGHQPVFFHPGAWIKNIFLNELIKSPLLDKCLGLNIVL
;
A
#
# COMPACT_ATOMS: atom_id res chain seq x y z
N MET A 1 -10.67 21.35 15.33
CA MET A 1 -9.67 20.87 14.35
C MET A 1 -8.35 21.55 14.70
N GLU A 2 -7.34 20.78 15.07
CA GLU A 2 -6.06 21.32 15.53
C GLU A 2 -5.29 21.93 14.34
N ARG A 3 -4.76 23.15 14.49
CA ARG A 3 -3.94 23.78 13.43
C ARG A 3 -2.53 23.21 13.52
N LEU A 4 -2.18 22.38 12.55
CA LEU A 4 -0.80 21.90 12.37
C LEU A 4 -0.03 22.89 11.49
N SER A 5 1.14 23.34 11.95
CA SER A 5 2.04 24.19 11.17
C SER A 5 3.12 23.33 10.53
N PHE A 6 3.18 23.33 9.20
CA PHE A 6 4.18 22.61 8.43
C PHE A 6 5.14 23.59 7.75
N LYS A 7 6.40 23.19 7.64
CA LYS A 7 7.39 23.89 6.81
C LYS A 7 7.46 23.21 5.44
N VAL A 8 7.56 24.02 4.39
CA VAL A 8 7.79 23.51 3.04
C VAL A 8 9.15 22.80 3.02
N PRO A 9 9.22 21.53 2.58
CA PRO A 9 10.48 20.79 2.47
C PRO A 9 11.52 21.54 1.64
N GLN A 10 12.77 21.52 2.08
CA GLN A 10 13.91 22.12 1.37
C GLN A 10 14.86 21.02 0.87
N ASN A 11 15.77 21.31 -0.07
CA ASN A 11 16.86 20.40 -0.46
C ASN A 11 16.42 18.94 -0.75
N LYS A 12 15.46 18.74 -1.66
CA LYS A 12 14.94 17.41 -2.06
C LYS A 12 14.33 16.59 -0.92
N GLN A 13 14.00 17.22 0.22
CA GLN A 13 13.26 16.56 1.29
C GLN A 13 11.85 16.21 0.84
N ILE A 14 11.34 15.09 1.36
CA ILE A 14 9.96 14.66 1.19
C ILE A 14 9.26 14.83 2.53
N PHE A 15 8.10 15.48 2.51
CA PHE A 15 7.25 15.58 3.68
C PHE A 15 6.39 14.33 3.83
N LEU A 16 6.44 13.70 5.01
CA LEU A 16 5.59 12.56 5.36
C LEU A 16 4.73 12.96 6.57
N SER A 17 3.42 12.80 6.43
CA SER A 17 2.47 12.94 7.52
C SER A 17 1.43 11.82 7.46
N PRO A 18 1.34 10.95 8.47
CA PRO A 18 2.21 10.86 9.65
C PRO A 18 3.68 10.53 9.29
N SER A 19 4.59 10.75 10.23
CA SER A 19 6.02 10.49 10.03
C SER A 19 6.30 9.02 9.70
N GLY A 20 7.34 8.75 8.91
CA GLY A 20 7.62 7.42 8.34
C GLY A 20 7.90 6.32 9.38
N ASP A 21 8.43 6.69 10.55
CA ASP A 21 8.63 5.81 11.71
C ASP A 21 7.30 5.26 12.27
N LYS A 22 6.17 5.92 12.01
CA LYS A 22 4.83 5.43 12.42
C LYS A 22 4.23 4.41 11.48
N ILE A 23 4.86 4.12 10.33
CA ILE A 23 4.27 3.20 9.33
C ILE A 23 4.01 1.82 9.94
N SER A 24 4.97 1.26 10.70
CA SER A 24 4.79 -0.05 11.32
C SER A 24 3.66 -0.06 12.34
N SER A 25 3.53 0.97 13.19
CA SER A 25 2.42 1.05 14.15
C SER A 25 1.06 1.18 13.46
N LEU A 26 0.99 1.93 12.36
CA LEU A 26 -0.26 2.09 11.59
C LEU A 26 -0.69 0.78 10.92
N LEU A 27 0.25 -0.06 10.49
CA LEU A 27 -0.07 -1.37 9.93
C LEU A 27 -0.71 -2.29 10.98
N GLU A 28 -0.16 -2.34 12.19
CA GLU A 28 -0.74 -3.12 13.30
C GLU A 28 -2.09 -2.54 13.75
N GLU A 29 -2.21 -1.22 13.85
CA GLU A 29 -3.47 -0.56 14.19
C GLU A 29 -4.57 -0.89 13.16
N ASN A 30 -4.27 -0.79 11.87
CA ASN A 30 -5.20 -1.17 10.80
C ASN A 30 -5.65 -2.63 10.94
N LYS A 31 -4.73 -3.54 11.26
CA LYS A 31 -5.04 -4.96 11.49
C LYS A 31 -5.99 -5.14 12.66
N ILE A 32 -5.77 -4.43 13.77
CA ILE A 32 -6.68 -4.45 14.94
C ILE A 32 -8.06 -3.92 14.54
N ILE A 33 -8.14 -2.76 13.89
CA ILE A 33 -9.41 -2.16 13.45
C ILE A 33 -10.21 -3.15 12.59
N PHE A 34 -9.59 -3.75 11.57
CA PHE A 34 -10.29 -4.71 10.71
C PHE A 34 -10.69 -6.00 11.45
N SER A 35 -9.97 -6.40 12.49
CA SER A 35 -10.31 -7.59 13.29
C SER A 35 -11.57 -7.39 14.14
N GLN A 36 -11.94 -6.14 14.44
CA GLN A 36 -13.10 -5.80 15.25
C GLN A 36 -14.41 -5.73 14.44
N TYR A 37 -14.32 -5.72 13.10
CA TYR A 37 -15.49 -5.63 12.24
C TYR A 37 -16.25 -6.96 12.16
N SER A 38 -17.50 -6.95 12.63
CA SER A 38 -18.40 -8.11 12.69
C SER A 38 -19.61 -8.03 11.76
N PHE A 39 -19.69 -7.00 10.90
CA PHE A 39 -20.81 -6.79 9.99
C PHE A 39 -20.74 -7.70 8.74
N LYS A 40 -21.84 -7.73 7.99
CA LYS A 40 -21.97 -8.47 6.72
C LYS A 40 -22.15 -7.53 5.54
N ILE A 41 -21.64 -7.93 4.37
CA ILE A 41 -21.91 -7.32 3.06
C ILE A 41 -22.60 -8.38 2.21
N LEU A 42 -23.82 -8.11 1.72
CA LEU A 42 -24.60 -9.09 0.93
C LEU A 42 -24.68 -10.47 1.62
N ASN A 43 -24.98 -10.49 2.91
CA ASN A 43 -25.00 -11.67 3.79
C ASN A 43 -23.68 -12.43 3.98
N GLN A 44 -22.56 -11.95 3.42
CA GLN A 44 -21.23 -12.51 3.64
C GLN A 44 -20.51 -11.78 4.79
N PRO A 45 -19.82 -12.49 5.70
CA PRO A 45 -18.99 -11.84 6.72
C PRO A 45 -17.95 -10.92 6.10
N PHE A 46 -17.79 -9.70 6.63
CA PHE A 46 -16.83 -8.72 6.12
C PHE A 46 -15.41 -9.30 5.98
N ARG A 47 -14.98 -10.12 6.94
CA ARG A 47 -13.67 -10.77 6.93
C ARG A 47 -13.46 -11.63 5.68
N GLU A 48 -14.46 -12.39 5.25
CA GLU A 48 -14.39 -13.22 4.06
C GLU A 48 -14.36 -12.38 2.80
N VAL A 49 -15.24 -11.36 2.72
CA VAL A 49 -15.25 -10.41 1.59
C VAL A 49 -13.87 -9.76 1.44
N ARG A 50 -13.30 -9.25 2.52
CA ARG A 50 -11.98 -8.60 2.52
C ARG A 50 -10.88 -9.56 2.09
N GLU A 51 -10.86 -10.79 2.60
CA GLU A 51 -9.83 -11.77 2.24
C GLU A 51 -9.92 -12.18 0.77
N ASN A 52 -11.14 -12.39 0.27
CA ASN A 52 -11.37 -12.70 -1.15
C ASN A 52 -10.97 -11.52 -2.05
N SER A 53 -11.33 -10.28 -1.67
CA SER A 53 -10.91 -9.09 -2.40
C SER A 53 -9.38 -8.90 -2.41
N ARG A 54 -8.70 -9.18 -1.29
CA ARG A 54 -7.23 -9.14 -1.22
C ARG A 54 -6.57 -10.12 -2.17
N LYS A 55 -7.05 -11.36 -2.20
CA LYS A 55 -6.55 -12.37 -3.15
C LYS A 55 -6.83 -11.96 -4.60
N GLY A 56 -8.03 -11.43 -4.86
CA GLY A 56 -8.45 -10.96 -6.18
C GLY A 56 -7.56 -9.83 -6.70
N VAL A 57 -7.34 -8.78 -5.90
CA VAL A 57 -6.53 -7.63 -6.34
C VAL A 57 -5.08 -8.03 -6.61
N VAL A 58 -4.48 -8.88 -5.78
CA VAL A 58 -3.09 -9.33 -6.00
C VAL A 58 -3.00 -10.21 -7.24
N LYS A 59 -3.97 -11.09 -7.47
CA LYS A 59 -4.03 -11.92 -8.68
C LYS A 59 -4.09 -11.07 -9.95
N GLU A 60 -4.99 -10.08 -10.00
CA GLU A 60 -5.11 -9.22 -11.17
C GLU A 60 -3.91 -8.28 -11.34
N ALA A 61 -3.35 -7.76 -10.25
CA ALA A 61 -2.11 -6.98 -10.28
C ALA A 61 -0.94 -7.77 -10.85
N LEU A 62 -0.78 -9.04 -10.43
CA LEU A 62 0.21 -9.96 -10.98
C LEU A 62 -0.02 -10.24 -12.46
N ARG A 63 -1.27 -10.53 -12.85
CA ARG A 63 -1.65 -10.76 -14.25
C ARG A 63 -1.29 -9.57 -15.14
N PHE A 64 -1.54 -8.35 -14.66
CA PHE A 64 -1.17 -7.13 -15.37
C PHE A 64 0.34 -6.96 -15.43
N SER A 65 1.03 -7.12 -14.30
CA SER A 65 2.47 -6.86 -14.18
C SER A 65 3.34 -7.83 -14.98
N LYS A 66 2.87 -9.07 -15.19
CA LYS A 66 3.51 -10.06 -16.07
C LYS A 66 3.78 -9.57 -17.50
N LYS A 67 3.04 -8.57 -17.98
CA LYS A 67 3.27 -7.96 -19.29
C LYS A 67 4.60 -7.19 -19.37
N PHE A 68 5.09 -6.72 -18.22
CA PHE A 68 6.31 -5.91 -18.11
C PHE A 68 7.47 -6.72 -17.50
N ASP A 69 7.14 -7.68 -16.64
CA ASP A 69 8.09 -8.52 -15.93
C ASP A 69 7.53 -9.95 -15.81
N PRO A 70 7.90 -10.87 -16.72
CA PRO A 70 7.38 -12.25 -16.72
C PRO A 70 7.62 -13.00 -15.40
N ASP A 71 8.70 -12.68 -14.69
CA ASP A 71 9.16 -13.35 -13.47
C ASP A 71 8.65 -12.65 -12.18
N ILE A 72 7.75 -11.67 -12.31
CA ILE A 72 7.26 -10.87 -11.18
C ILE A 72 6.69 -11.70 -10.02
N VAL A 73 6.14 -12.89 -10.31
CA VAL A 73 5.60 -13.79 -9.29
C VAL A 73 6.68 -14.28 -8.34
N GLU A 74 7.88 -14.55 -8.85
CA GLU A 74 9.02 -15.05 -8.06
C GLU A 74 9.61 -13.95 -7.15
N LYS A 75 9.38 -12.69 -7.51
CA LYS A 75 9.86 -11.51 -6.79
C LYS A 75 8.96 -11.13 -5.61
N ILE A 76 7.80 -11.76 -5.46
CA ILE A 76 6.86 -11.48 -4.37
C ILE A 76 7.00 -12.54 -3.28
N ASN A 77 7.15 -12.11 -2.03
CA ASN A 77 7.06 -13.00 -0.87
C ASN A 77 5.63 -13.54 -0.76
N PRO A 78 5.37 -14.86 -0.94
CA PRO A 78 4.03 -15.42 -0.87
C PRO A 78 3.41 -15.35 0.53
N ALA A 79 4.23 -15.13 1.56
CA ALA A 79 3.81 -14.98 2.96
C ALA A 79 3.59 -13.50 3.37
N TYR A 80 3.34 -12.60 2.41
CA TYR A 80 3.02 -11.20 2.70
C TYR A 80 1.79 -11.10 3.63
N GLN A 81 1.87 -10.20 4.60
CA GLN A 81 0.80 -9.95 5.58
C GLN A 81 0.09 -8.63 5.27
N TYR A 82 0.86 -7.61 4.91
CA TYR A 82 0.35 -6.26 4.64
C TYR A 82 0.36 -5.97 3.14
N ILE A 83 -0.63 -5.19 2.70
CA ILE A 83 -0.63 -4.60 1.36
C ILE A 83 -0.55 -3.10 1.59
N ILE A 84 0.52 -2.47 1.11
CA ILE A 84 0.68 -1.01 1.11
C ILE A 84 0.29 -0.54 -0.28
N GLN A 85 -0.83 0.19 -0.35
CA GLN A 85 -1.39 0.65 -1.60
C GLN A 85 -1.05 2.12 -1.84
N SER A 86 -0.48 2.42 -3.02
CA SER A 86 -0.42 3.77 -3.58
C SER A 86 -1.32 3.87 -4.81
N GLY A 87 -1.51 5.09 -5.31
CA GLY A 87 -2.17 5.28 -6.59
C GLY A 87 -2.08 6.69 -7.14
N HIS A 88 -2.52 6.81 -8.39
CA HIS A 88 -2.53 8.07 -9.13
C HIS A 88 -3.56 8.06 -10.27
N GLN A 89 -4.06 9.24 -10.65
CA GLN A 89 -4.89 9.40 -11.84
C GLN A 89 -3.99 9.43 -13.10
N PRO A 90 -4.22 8.57 -14.11
CA PRO A 90 -3.34 8.35 -15.26
C PRO A 90 -3.15 9.59 -16.14
N VAL A 91 -4.05 10.57 -16.05
CA VAL A 91 -4.07 11.76 -16.92
C VAL A 91 -2.90 12.72 -16.67
N PHE A 92 -2.23 12.65 -15.51
CA PHE A 92 -1.14 13.58 -15.19
C PHE A 92 0.15 12.83 -14.83
N PHE A 93 1.05 12.63 -15.78
CA PHE A 93 2.44 12.31 -15.45
C PHE A 93 3.11 13.56 -14.86
N HIS A 94 3.27 13.58 -13.53
CA HIS A 94 3.99 14.63 -12.83
C HIS A 94 4.97 14.01 -11.81
N PRO A 95 5.98 14.76 -11.33
CA PRO A 95 7.01 14.24 -10.42
C PRO A 95 6.46 13.55 -9.15
N GLY A 96 5.26 13.93 -8.72
CA GLY A 96 4.60 13.31 -7.57
C GLY A 96 4.21 11.84 -7.79
N ALA A 97 3.91 11.43 -9.02
CA ALA A 97 3.67 10.02 -9.34
C ALA A 97 4.95 9.20 -9.18
N TRP A 98 6.09 9.74 -9.62
CA TRP A 98 7.39 9.08 -9.50
C TRP A 98 7.84 8.97 -8.04
N ILE A 99 7.67 10.06 -7.26
CA ILE A 99 7.98 10.06 -5.84
C ILE A 99 7.20 8.97 -5.10
N LYS A 100 5.90 8.80 -5.39
CA LYS A 100 5.08 7.74 -4.77
C LYS A 100 5.59 6.34 -5.12
N ASN A 101 5.90 6.07 -6.38
CA ASN A 101 6.36 4.75 -6.82
C ASN A 101 7.74 4.41 -6.25
N ILE A 102 8.67 5.36 -6.29
CA ILE A 102 10.01 5.19 -5.71
C ILE A 102 9.90 5.02 -4.21
N PHE A 103 9.11 5.86 -3.53
CA PHE A 103 8.88 5.75 -2.09
C PHE A 103 8.30 4.39 -1.72
N LEU A 104 7.27 3.91 -2.42
CA LEU A 104 6.67 2.61 -2.14
C LEU A 104 7.69 1.47 -2.31
N ASN A 105 8.49 1.53 -3.38
CA ASN A 105 9.54 0.53 -3.64
C ASN A 105 10.64 0.53 -2.58
N GLU A 106 11.10 1.70 -2.13
CA GLU A 106 12.10 1.77 -1.07
C GLU A 106 11.52 1.40 0.30
N LEU A 107 10.25 1.72 0.53
CA LEU A 107 9.55 1.34 1.76
C LEU A 107 9.46 -0.18 1.92
N ILE A 108 9.06 -0.92 0.88
CA ILE A 108 8.92 -2.39 0.97
C ILE A 108 10.26 -3.13 1.07
N LYS A 109 11.37 -2.51 0.63
CA LYS A 109 12.73 -3.06 0.80
C LYS A 109 13.28 -2.85 2.22
N SER A 110 12.64 -2.00 3.02
CA SER A 110 13.07 -1.76 4.39
C SER A 110 12.98 -3.04 5.22
N PRO A 111 14.03 -3.44 5.96
CA PRO A 111 14.01 -4.62 6.84
C PRO A 111 12.90 -4.59 7.89
N LEU A 112 12.40 -3.39 8.22
CA LEU A 112 11.30 -3.17 9.16
C LEU A 112 9.94 -3.67 8.62
N LEU A 113 9.85 -4.00 7.34
CA LEU A 113 8.61 -4.28 6.61
C LEU A 113 8.67 -5.56 5.74
N ASP A 114 9.43 -6.57 6.19
CA ASP A 114 9.72 -7.86 5.52
C ASP A 114 8.49 -8.69 5.06
N LYS A 115 7.27 -8.27 5.42
CA LYS A 115 6.01 -8.93 5.03
C LYS A 115 5.01 -7.98 4.36
N CYS A 116 5.50 -6.92 3.72
CA CYS A 116 4.67 -5.99 2.99
C CYS A 116 4.74 -6.23 1.48
N LEU A 117 3.58 -6.25 0.83
CA LEU A 117 3.45 -6.16 -0.62
C LEU A 117 3.11 -4.71 -1.00
N GLY A 118 3.93 -4.11 -1.86
CA GLY A 118 3.63 -2.81 -2.46
C GLY A 118 2.72 -2.99 -3.66
N LEU A 119 1.61 -2.25 -3.70
CA LEU A 119 0.68 -2.23 -4.82
C LEU A 119 0.44 -0.79 -5.28
N ASN A 120 0.75 -0.48 -6.53
CA ASN A 120 0.40 0.79 -7.13
C ASN A 120 -0.81 0.64 -8.06
N ILE A 121 -1.92 1.30 -7.73
CA ILE A 121 -3.15 1.28 -8.54
C ILE A 121 -3.20 2.53 -9.42
N VAL A 122 -3.31 2.30 -10.72
CA VAL A 122 -3.55 3.34 -11.72
C VAL A 122 -5.01 3.21 -12.15
N LEU A 123 -5.83 4.23 -11.88
CA LEU A 123 -7.29 4.25 -12.12
C LEU A 123 -7.66 5.05 -13.36
#